data_AF-A0A7C1KM99-F1
#
_entry.id   AF-A0A7C1KM99-F1
#
_cell.length_a   1.000
_cell.length_b   1.000
_cell.length_c   1.000
_cell.angle_alpha   90.00
_cell.angle_beta   90.00
_cell.angle_gamma   90.00
#
_symmetry.space_group_name_H-M   'P 1'
#
loop_
_entity.id
_entity.type
_entity.pdbx_description
1 polymer ?
#
loop_
_entity_poly.entity_id
_entity_poly.type
_entity_poly.pdbx_seq_one_letter_code
_entity_poly.pdbx_strand_id
1 'polypeptide(L)'
;MSDSCLKSQYIQKNTLEWPVLLETETNEALQIAALAHDIDRAVEKRKILRADFNDYDAFKAAHAKNSARILGEILNGCHVEQTIINEACRLVERHEAGGDLCSDLLKDSDSISFFEVNMLLYFQREGYEETLKRCIWGYHRLSPKMKAICQKMTYSHHSLVKILQEAICNTSEKDESGPNKACYT
;
A
#
# COMPACT_ATOMS: atom_id res chain seq x y z
N MET A 1 21.43 -29.34 -10.21
CA MET A 1 20.03 -28.99 -9.93
C MET A 1 20.04 -27.55 -9.49
N SER A 2 19.80 -26.64 -10.43
CA SER A 2 20.02 -25.19 -10.25
C SER A 2 18.82 -24.55 -9.58
N ASP A 3 19.16 -23.78 -8.56
CA ASP A 3 18.32 -23.05 -7.62
C ASP A 3 17.65 -21.83 -8.30
N SER A 4 16.79 -22.07 -9.29
CA SER A 4 16.15 -21.01 -10.09
C SER A 4 14.66 -20.78 -9.78
N CYS A 5 14.13 -21.34 -8.70
CA CYS A 5 12.70 -21.24 -8.36
C CYS A 5 12.38 -20.29 -7.18
N LEU A 6 13.37 -19.57 -6.64
CA LEU A 6 13.16 -18.66 -5.50
C LEU A 6 13.08 -17.16 -5.86
N LYS A 7 13.02 -16.81 -7.14
CA LYS A 7 12.97 -15.39 -7.58
C LYS A 7 11.57 -14.81 -7.83
N SER A 8 10.47 -15.48 -7.46
CA SER A 8 9.12 -15.02 -7.85
C SER A 8 8.09 -14.78 -6.74
N GLN A 9 8.43 -14.85 -5.46
CA GLN A 9 7.44 -14.60 -4.40
C GLN A 9 8.04 -13.79 -3.26
N TYR A 10 8.20 -12.48 -3.50
CA TYR A 10 8.35 -11.52 -2.41
C TYR A 10 6.99 -11.40 -1.71
N ILE A 11 6.75 -12.26 -0.71
CA ILE A 11 5.76 -11.98 0.33
C ILE A 11 6.32 -10.78 1.09
N GLN A 12 5.68 -9.62 0.96
CA GLN A 12 6.12 -8.35 1.55
C GLN A 12 5.97 -8.36 3.08
N LYS A 13 6.79 -9.12 3.81
CA LYS A 13 6.83 -9.05 5.27
C LYS A 13 7.50 -7.73 5.70
N ASN A 14 6.72 -6.73 6.09
CA ASN A 14 7.22 -5.57 6.86
C ASN A 14 7.36 -5.99 8.33
N THR A 15 8.37 -5.50 9.04
CA THR A 15 8.72 -5.99 10.38
C THR A 15 7.91 -5.34 11.50
N LEU A 16 7.29 -4.18 11.28
CA LEU A 16 6.70 -3.36 12.34
C LEU A 16 5.20 -3.59 12.54
N GLU A 17 4.40 -3.63 11.47
CA GLU A 17 2.93 -3.69 11.58
C GLU A 17 2.35 -5.04 11.12
N TRP A 18 3.13 -5.88 10.41
CA TRP A 18 2.72 -7.26 10.11
C TRP A 18 2.59 -8.13 11.35
N PRO A 19 3.46 -8.03 12.37
CA PRO A 19 3.24 -8.76 13.61
C PRO A 19 1.88 -8.43 14.21
N VAL A 20 1.48 -7.15 14.24
CA VAL A 20 0.15 -6.74 14.74
C VAL A 20 -0.97 -7.34 13.90
N LEU A 21 -0.88 -7.28 12.57
CA LEU A 21 -1.89 -7.88 11.67
C LEU A 21 -1.98 -9.40 11.87
N LEU A 22 -0.84 -10.09 12.03
CA LEU A 22 -0.78 -11.55 12.18
C LEU A 22 -1.05 -12.04 13.61
N GLU A 23 -0.87 -11.19 14.63
CA GLU A 23 -1.21 -11.45 16.04
C GLU A 23 -2.70 -11.24 16.33
N THR A 24 -3.46 -10.68 15.38
CA THR A 24 -4.93 -10.69 15.47
C THR A 24 -5.46 -12.10 15.21
N GLU A 25 -5.22 -13.03 16.14
CA GLU A 25 -5.67 -14.44 16.06
C GLU A 25 -7.18 -14.56 15.82
N THR A 26 -7.95 -13.50 16.09
CA THR A 26 -9.41 -13.45 15.93
C THR A 26 -9.90 -12.80 14.63
N ASN A 27 -9.02 -12.28 13.76
CA ASN A 27 -9.43 -11.61 12.52
C ASN A 27 -8.79 -12.24 11.28
N GLU A 28 -9.21 -13.47 10.97
CA GLU A 28 -8.77 -14.24 9.80
C GLU A 28 -8.92 -13.45 8.49
N ALA A 29 -10.02 -12.70 8.34
CA ALA A 29 -10.26 -11.89 7.15
C ALA A 29 -9.19 -10.80 6.96
N LEU A 30 -8.76 -10.15 8.04
CA LEU A 30 -7.70 -9.14 8.00
C LEU A 30 -6.33 -9.75 7.68
N GLN A 31 -6.02 -10.94 8.23
CA GLN A 31 -4.79 -11.65 7.90
C GLN A 31 -4.75 -12.06 6.42
N ILE A 32 -5.86 -12.60 5.91
CA ILE A 32 -6.01 -12.97 4.49
C ILE A 32 -5.86 -11.71 3.63
N ALA A 33 -6.53 -10.62 3.98
CA ALA A 33 -6.43 -9.36 3.25
C ALA A 33 -4.99 -8.82 3.26
N ALA A 34 -4.29 -8.87 4.39
CA ALA A 34 -2.89 -8.48 4.49
C ALA A 34 -1.99 -9.27 3.52
N LEU A 35 -2.18 -10.59 3.44
CA LEU A 35 -1.43 -11.46 2.54
C LEU A 35 -1.75 -11.24 1.05
N ALA A 36 -3.00 -10.88 0.74
CA ALA A 36 -3.53 -10.90 -0.62
C ALA A 36 -3.94 -9.54 -1.20
N HIS A 37 -3.72 -8.42 -0.50
CA HIS A 37 -4.15 -7.09 -0.96
C HIS A 37 -3.63 -6.73 -2.37
N ASP A 38 -2.42 -7.19 -2.69
CA ASP A 38 -1.71 -6.95 -3.94
C ASP A 38 -1.75 -8.19 -4.89
N ILE A 39 -2.66 -9.16 -4.68
CA ILE A 39 -2.65 -10.46 -5.38
C ILE A 39 -2.79 -10.36 -6.91
N ASP A 40 -3.36 -9.27 -7.43
CA ASP A 40 -3.42 -9.08 -8.88
C ASP A 40 -2.02 -9.03 -9.53
N ARG A 41 -0.99 -8.61 -8.78
CA ARG A 41 0.40 -8.53 -9.25
C ARG A 41 0.99 -9.90 -9.55
N ALA A 42 0.45 -10.94 -8.93
CA ALA A 42 0.89 -12.33 -9.14
C ALA A 42 0.21 -12.97 -10.37
N VAL A 43 -0.81 -12.34 -10.95
CA VAL A 43 -1.60 -12.89 -12.06
C VAL A 43 -1.41 -12.06 -13.33
N GLU A 44 -0.29 -12.27 -14.02
CA GLU A 44 0.16 -11.45 -15.16
C GLU A 44 -0.93 -11.17 -16.21
N LYS A 45 -1.74 -12.18 -16.56
CA LYS A 45 -2.82 -12.05 -17.55
C LYS A 45 -3.99 -11.15 -17.12
N ARG A 46 -4.11 -10.86 -15.83
CA ARG A 46 -5.25 -10.15 -15.23
C ARG A 46 -4.82 -8.90 -14.47
N LYS A 47 -3.52 -8.68 -14.31
CA LYS A 47 -2.94 -7.55 -13.57
C LYS A 47 -3.38 -6.22 -14.18
N ILE A 48 -3.74 -5.27 -13.33
CA ILE A 48 -4.02 -3.91 -13.78
C ILE A 48 -2.70 -3.20 -14.12
N LEU A 49 -2.62 -2.63 -15.32
CA LEU A 49 -1.41 -1.94 -15.79
C LEU A 49 -1.49 -0.45 -15.50
N ARG A 50 -0.42 0.10 -14.92
CA ARG A 50 -0.30 1.54 -14.63
C ARG A 50 -0.46 2.40 -15.89
N ALA A 51 -0.01 1.91 -17.04
CA ALA A 51 -0.03 2.62 -18.32
C ALA A 51 -1.44 2.88 -18.86
N ASP A 52 -2.45 2.13 -18.39
CA ASP A 52 -3.84 2.26 -18.86
C ASP A 52 -4.60 3.41 -18.17
N PHE A 53 -3.94 4.14 -17.27
CA PHE A 53 -4.56 5.17 -16.43
C PHE A 53 -3.77 6.48 -16.51
N ASN A 54 -4.48 7.60 -16.59
CA ASN A 54 -3.86 8.92 -16.43
C ASN A 54 -3.76 9.35 -14.97
N ASP A 55 -4.74 8.91 -14.16
CA ASP A 55 -4.86 9.23 -12.75
C ASP A 55 -4.34 8.09 -11.86
N TYR A 56 -3.52 8.44 -10.87
CA TYR A 56 -2.87 7.45 -10.02
C TYR A 56 -3.84 6.83 -9.00
N ASP A 57 -4.80 7.61 -8.50
CA ASP A 57 -5.83 7.12 -7.58
C ASP A 57 -6.78 6.14 -8.29
N ALA A 58 -7.19 6.47 -9.52
CA ALA A 58 -8.00 5.59 -10.37
C ALA A 58 -7.28 4.27 -10.65
N PHE A 59 -5.97 4.32 -10.94
CA PHE A 59 -5.16 3.11 -11.11
C PHE A 59 -5.16 2.25 -9.84
N LYS A 60 -4.90 2.84 -8.67
CA LYS A 60 -4.84 2.10 -7.40
C LYS A 60 -6.20 1.55 -6.98
N ALA A 61 -7.29 2.29 -7.21
CA ALA A 61 -8.65 1.80 -6.99
C ALA A 61 -9.00 0.62 -7.91
N ALA A 62 -8.65 0.69 -9.20
CA ALA A 62 -8.88 -0.41 -10.14
C ALA A 62 -8.08 -1.66 -9.76
N HIS A 63 -6.82 -1.48 -9.35
CA HIS A 63 -5.96 -2.52 -8.81
C HIS A 63 -6.59 -3.20 -7.58
N ALA A 64 -6.98 -2.43 -6.56
CA ALA A 64 -7.58 -2.97 -5.33
C ALA A 64 -8.86 -3.78 -5.61
N LYS A 65 -9.73 -3.27 -6.49
CA LYS A 65 -10.95 -3.96 -6.92
C LYS A 65 -10.64 -5.28 -7.64
N ASN A 66 -9.63 -5.29 -8.50
CA ASN A 66 -9.23 -6.49 -9.22
C ASN A 66 -8.58 -7.54 -8.29
N SER A 67 -7.74 -7.11 -7.34
CA SER A 67 -7.20 -7.96 -6.28
C SER A 67 -8.32 -8.60 -5.45
N ALA A 68 -9.32 -7.82 -5.02
CA ALA A 68 -10.47 -8.34 -4.27
C ALA A 68 -11.25 -9.39 -5.07
N ARG A 69 -11.45 -9.16 -6.38
CA ARG A 69 -12.11 -10.13 -7.27
C ARG A 69 -11.32 -11.44 -7.40
N ILE A 70 -10.00 -11.36 -7.62
CA ILE A 70 -9.12 -12.53 -7.70
C ILE A 70 -9.14 -13.30 -6.38
N LEU A 71 -9.04 -12.59 -5.25
CA LEU A 71 -9.10 -13.18 -3.92
C LEU A 71 -10.42 -13.92 -3.69
N GLY A 72 -11.55 -13.28 -4.00
CA GLY A 72 -12.87 -13.89 -3.87
C GLY A 72 -13.00 -15.19 -4.65
N GLU A 73 -12.51 -15.24 -5.90
CA GLU A 73 -12.50 -16.46 -6.72
C GLU A 73 -11.66 -17.58 -6.06
N ILE A 74 -10.49 -17.24 -5.53
CA ILE A 74 -9.59 -18.22 -4.86
C ILE A 74 -10.23 -18.76 -3.58
N LEU A 75 -10.72 -17.89 -2.70
CA LEU A 75 -11.28 -18.31 -1.41
C LEU A 75 -12.57 -19.12 -1.58
N ASN A 76 -13.41 -18.77 -2.56
CA ASN A 76 -14.57 -19.59 -2.93
C ASN A 76 -14.14 -20.99 -3.40
N GLY A 77 -13.11 -21.09 -4.24
CA GLY A 77 -12.55 -22.38 -4.67
C GLY A 77 -11.97 -23.21 -3.52
N CYS A 78 -11.50 -22.54 -2.46
CA CYS A 78 -11.04 -23.17 -1.22
C CYS A 78 -12.15 -23.49 -0.22
N HIS A 79 -13.42 -23.17 -0.53
CA HIS A 79 -14.58 -23.38 0.36
C HIS A 79 -14.45 -22.66 1.71
N VAL A 80 -13.84 -21.47 1.73
CA VAL A 80 -13.78 -20.61 2.92
C VAL A 80 -15.19 -20.10 3.26
N GLU A 81 -15.44 -19.85 4.54
CA GLU A 81 -16.73 -19.35 5.02
C GLU A 81 -17.05 -17.96 4.41
N GLN A 82 -18.31 -17.75 4.00
CA GLN A 82 -18.70 -16.61 3.17
C GLN A 82 -18.52 -15.27 3.88
N THR A 83 -18.72 -15.18 5.20
CA THR A 83 -18.49 -13.93 5.94
C THR A 83 -17.01 -13.56 5.96
N ILE A 84 -16.09 -14.53 6.06
CA ILE A 84 -14.65 -14.31 5.93
C ILE A 84 -14.31 -13.82 4.51
N ILE A 85 -14.86 -14.47 3.47
CA ILE A 85 -14.63 -14.06 2.07
C ILE A 85 -15.06 -12.62 1.86
N ASN A 86 -16.28 -12.28 2.28
CA ASN A 86 -16.84 -10.95 2.10
C ASN A 86 -16.00 -9.89 2.81
N GLU A 87 -15.59 -10.16 4.04
CA GLU A 87 -14.79 -9.21 4.82
C GLU A 87 -13.37 -9.05 4.25
N ALA A 88 -12.71 -10.15 3.87
CA ALA A 88 -11.38 -10.08 3.27
C ALA A 88 -11.40 -9.31 1.94
N CYS A 89 -12.39 -9.57 1.08
CA CYS A 89 -12.55 -8.84 -0.18
C CYS A 89 -12.82 -7.35 0.06
N ARG A 90 -13.67 -7.01 1.04
CA ARG A 90 -13.97 -5.62 1.42
C ARG A 90 -12.73 -4.89 1.92
N LEU A 91 -11.91 -5.54 2.75
CA LEU A 91 -10.65 -4.98 3.25
C LEU A 91 -9.65 -4.77 2.12
N VAL A 92 -9.51 -5.73 1.20
CA VAL A 92 -8.66 -5.58 0.00
C VAL A 92 -9.15 -4.46 -0.89
N GLU A 93 -10.45 -4.32 -1.16
CA GLU A 93 -10.94 -3.22 -2.00
C GLU A 93 -10.67 -1.84 -1.36
N ARG A 94 -10.64 -1.77 -0.03
CA ARG A 94 -10.44 -0.52 0.72
C ARG A 94 -9.00 -0.25 1.13
N HIS A 95 -8.04 -1.16 0.93
CA HIS A 95 -6.68 -1.01 1.46
C HIS A 95 -5.93 0.23 0.93
N GLU A 96 -6.41 0.85 -0.15
CA GLU A 96 -5.85 2.09 -0.69
C GLU A 96 -6.41 3.35 -0.03
N ALA A 97 -7.70 3.36 0.27
CA ALA A 97 -8.40 4.54 0.79
C ALA A 97 -8.55 4.50 2.31
N GLY A 98 -8.69 3.30 2.87
CA GLY A 98 -9.03 3.07 4.27
C GLY A 98 -10.48 3.45 4.59
N GLY A 99 -10.68 4.07 5.75
CA GLY A 99 -11.94 4.65 6.23
C GLY A 99 -12.71 3.82 7.26
N ASP A 100 -12.09 2.79 7.81
CA ASP A 100 -12.45 2.18 9.09
C ASP A 100 -11.19 1.60 9.74
N LEU A 101 -11.28 1.22 11.01
CA LEU A 101 -10.12 0.80 11.79
C LEU A 101 -9.27 -0.29 11.10
N CYS A 102 -9.91 -1.32 10.52
CA CYS A 102 -9.19 -2.44 9.93
C CYS A 102 -8.59 -2.07 8.56
N SER A 103 -9.34 -1.37 7.71
CA SER A 103 -8.84 -0.92 6.41
C SER A 103 -7.78 0.18 6.54
N ASP A 104 -7.88 1.06 7.55
CA ASP A 104 -6.85 2.06 7.86
C ASP A 104 -5.56 1.39 8.37
N LEU A 105 -5.68 0.37 9.23
CA LEU A 105 -4.53 -0.41 9.69
C LEU A 105 -3.83 -1.11 8.51
N LEU A 106 -4.59 -1.74 7.62
CA LEU A 106 -4.04 -2.39 6.43
C LEU A 106 -3.38 -1.38 5.49
N LYS A 107 -4.03 -0.24 5.24
CA LYS A 107 -3.50 0.86 4.42
C LYS A 107 -2.19 1.40 4.96
N ASP A 108 -2.12 1.67 6.26
CA ASP A 108 -0.92 2.16 6.93
C ASP A 108 0.21 1.13 6.86
N SER A 109 -0.11 -0.15 7.08
CA SER A 109 0.84 -1.26 7.02
C SER A 109 1.45 -1.46 5.63
N ASP A 110 0.62 -1.43 4.58
CA ASP A 110 1.08 -1.44 3.19
C ASP A 110 1.97 -0.22 2.91
N SER A 111 1.46 0.97 3.22
CA SER A 111 2.13 2.23 2.89
C SER A 111 3.49 2.32 3.59
N ILE A 112 3.60 1.96 4.87
CA ILE A 112 4.87 2.01 5.60
C ILE A 112 5.84 0.91 5.13
N SER A 113 5.34 -0.26 4.73
CA SER A 113 6.16 -1.34 4.16
C SER A 113 6.87 -0.91 2.88
N PHE A 114 6.22 -0.05 2.08
CA PHE A 114 6.83 0.50 0.88
C PHE A 114 8.08 1.31 1.24
N PHE A 115 7.98 2.22 2.21
CA PHE A 115 9.13 3.04 2.63
C PHE A 115 10.23 2.20 3.27
N GLU A 116 9.89 1.20 4.07
CA GLU A 116 10.88 0.40 4.79
C GLU A 116 11.63 -0.58 3.86
N VAL A 117 10.89 -1.30 3.00
CA VAL A 117 11.42 -2.48 2.30
C VAL A 117 11.50 -2.28 0.80
N ASN A 118 10.48 -1.68 0.18
CA ASN A 118 10.33 -1.73 -1.28
C ASN A 118 10.87 -0.50 -2.01
N MET A 119 11.07 0.63 -1.32
CA MET A 119 11.45 1.90 -1.94
C MET A 119 12.73 1.79 -2.76
N LEU A 120 13.74 1.07 -2.27
CA LEU A 120 15.01 0.86 -2.99
C LEU A 120 14.80 0.08 -4.29
N LEU A 121 14.07 -1.03 -4.25
CA LEU A 121 13.80 -1.85 -5.43
C LEU A 121 12.95 -1.10 -6.44
N TYR A 122 11.97 -0.32 -5.98
CA TYR A 122 11.15 0.53 -6.83
C TYR A 122 12.01 1.62 -7.51
N PHE A 123 12.89 2.26 -6.75
CA PHE A 123 13.83 3.25 -7.28
C PHE A 123 14.76 2.69 -8.35
N GLN A 124 15.29 1.48 -8.13
CA GLN A 124 16.14 0.81 -9.12
C GLN A 124 15.39 0.49 -10.41
N ARG A 125 14.08 0.21 -10.33
CA ARG A 125 13.24 -0.14 -11.48
C ARG A 125 12.74 1.07 -12.26
N GLU A 126 12.22 2.07 -11.54
CA GLU A 126 11.47 3.19 -12.15
C GLU A 126 12.28 4.51 -12.19
N GLY A 127 13.33 4.63 -11.37
CA GLY A 127 14.13 5.84 -11.25
C GLY A 127 13.53 6.90 -10.32
N TYR A 128 14.20 8.06 -10.28
CA TYR A 128 13.97 9.09 -9.27
C TYR A 128 12.57 9.70 -9.31
N GLU A 129 12.15 10.20 -10.48
CA GLU A 129 10.91 10.98 -10.61
C GLU A 129 9.68 10.16 -10.24
N GLU A 130 9.60 8.93 -10.72
CA GLU A 130 8.46 8.06 -10.44
C GLU A 130 8.45 7.58 -8.98
N THR A 131 9.63 7.35 -8.40
CA THR A 131 9.74 7.04 -6.98
C THR A 131 9.28 8.21 -6.13
N LEU A 132 9.68 9.45 -6.47
CA LEU A 132 9.25 10.65 -5.76
C LEU A 132 7.72 10.82 -5.81
N LYS A 133 7.10 10.67 -6.99
CA LYS A 133 5.63 10.70 -7.12
C LYS A 133 4.96 9.66 -6.22
N ARG A 134 5.46 8.41 -6.24
CA ARG A 134 4.95 7.33 -5.39
C ARG A 134 5.12 7.62 -3.89
N CYS A 135 6.24 8.22 -3.50
CA CYS A 135 6.53 8.62 -2.12
C CYS A 135 5.63 9.76 -1.65
N ILE A 136 5.44 10.83 -2.45
CA ILE A 136 4.51 11.92 -2.14
C ILE A 136 3.10 11.36 -1.91
N TRP A 137 2.64 10.55 -2.86
CA TRP A 137 1.31 9.94 -2.79
C TRP A 137 1.18 9.02 -1.57
N GLY A 138 2.17 8.15 -1.34
CA GLY A 138 2.18 7.21 -0.22
C GLY A 138 2.26 7.89 1.14
N TYR A 139 3.05 8.95 1.26
CA TYR A 139 3.22 9.69 2.51
C TYR A 139 1.96 10.49 2.88
N HIS A 140 1.29 11.10 1.89
CA HIS A 140 0.09 11.90 2.13
C HIS A 140 -1.02 11.13 2.88
N ARG A 141 -1.21 9.87 2.51
CA ARG A 141 -2.27 8.97 3.01
C ARG A 141 -1.95 8.24 4.32
N LEU A 142 -0.72 8.34 4.83
CA LEU A 142 -0.34 7.78 6.12
C LEU A 142 -1.09 8.48 7.27
N SER A 143 -1.44 7.71 8.31
CA SER A 143 -1.90 8.30 9.58
C SER A 143 -0.82 9.18 10.21
N PRO A 144 -1.19 10.10 11.13
CA PRO A 144 -0.21 10.92 11.84
C PRO A 144 0.88 10.10 12.57
N LYS A 145 0.49 8.96 13.16
CA LYS A 145 1.43 8.02 13.81
C LYS A 145 2.44 7.50 12.79
N MET A 146 1.98 7.04 11.63
CA MET A 146 2.86 6.48 10.60
C MET A 146 3.72 7.53 9.92
N LYS A 147 3.23 8.77 9.73
CA LYS A 147 4.05 9.90 9.26
C LYS A 147 5.25 10.12 10.19
N ALA A 148 5.02 10.12 11.51
CA ALA A 148 6.10 10.29 12.49
C ALA A 148 7.12 9.13 12.49
N ILE A 149 6.69 7.91 12.14
CA ILE A 149 7.60 6.77 11.95
C ILE A 149 8.39 6.93 10.64
N CYS A 150 7.69 7.23 9.54
CA CYS A 150 8.29 7.40 8.22
C CYS A 150 9.35 8.52 8.21
N GLN A 151 9.10 9.64 8.90
CA GLN A 151 10.06 10.75 9.06
C GLN A 151 11.37 10.36 9.74
N LYS A 152 11.36 9.30 10.56
CA LYS A 152 12.55 8.81 11.29
C LYS A 152 13.31 7.74 10.51
N MET A 153 12.81 7.33 9.34
CA MET A 153 13.47 6.33 8.52
C MET A 153 14.79 6.86 7.96
N THR A 154 15.77 5.97 7.88
CA THR A 154 17.08 6.27 7.33
C THR A 154 17.42 5.27 6.23
N TYR A 155 18.12 5.73 5.20
CA TYR A 155 18.54 4.91 4.09
C TYR A 155 20.03 5.04 3.87
N SER A 156 20.70 3.94 3.56
CA SER A 156 22.11 3.97 3.14
C SER A 156 22.29 4.69 1.80
N HIS A 157 21.26 4.70 0.95
CA HIS A 157 21.31 5.31 -0.37
C HIS A 157 20.86 6.79 -0.30
N HIS A 158 21.77 7.72 -0.56
CA HIS A 158 21.53 9.16 -0.46
C HIS A 158 20.30 9.64 -1.26
N SER A 159 20.09 9.12 -2.46
CA SER A 159 18.91 9.51 -3.27
C SER A 159 17.59 9.17 -2.60
N LEU A 160 17.51 8.08 -1.82
CA LEU A 160 16.27 7.72 -1.12
C LEU A 160 16.00 8.65 0.06
N VAL A 161 17.05 9.07 0.77
CA VAL A 161 16.95 10.11 1.82
C VAL A 161 16.40 11.41 1.22
N LYS A 162 16.95 11.83 0.09
CA LYS A 162 16.50 13.04 -0.62
C LYS A 162 15.05 12.92 -1.09
N ILE A 163 14.66 11.80 -1.69
CA ILE A 163 13.27 11.56 -2.11
C ILE A 163 12.31 11.62 -0.92
N LEU A 164 12.66 11.00 0.20
CA LEU A 164 11.81 11.03 1.40
C LEU A 164 11.64 12.46 1.92
N GLN A 165 12.73 13.23 2.01
CA GLN A 165 12.69 14.63 2.45
C GLN A 165 11.81 15.48 1.52
N GLU A 166 11.98 15.36 0.21
CA GLU A 166 11.15 16.06 -0.77
C GLU A 166 9.68 15.66 -0.65
N ALA A 167 9.38 14.37 -0.46
CA ALA A 167 8.02 13.89 -0.27
C ALA A 167 7.35 14.49 0.97
N ILE A 168 8.09 14.62 2.08
CA ILE A 168 7.60 15.25 3.31
C ILE A 168 7.31 16.74 3.08
N CYS A 169 8.25 17.50 2.51
CA CYS A 169 8.09 18.93 2.26
C CYS A 169 6.90 19.25 1.33
N ASN A 170 6.69 18.44 0.29
CA ASN A 170 5.57 18.62 -0.64
C ASN A 170 4.19 18.47 0.02
N THR A 171 4.10 17.76 1.15
CA THR A 171 2.83 17.59 1.87
C THR A 171 2.56 18.71 2.87
N SER A 172 3.58 19.30 3.49
CA SER A 172 3.42 20.46 4.39
C SER A 172 2.92 21.71 3.65
N GLU A 173 3.32 21.91 2.39
CA GLU A 173 2.89 23.08 1.60
C GLU A 173 1.41 23.05 1.22
N LYS A 174 0.80 21.86 1.10
CA LYS A 174 -0.63 21.73 0.79
C LYS A 174 -1.52 21.95 2.02
N ASP A 175 -1.05 21.57 3.20
CA ASP A 175 -1.78 21.75 4.46
C ASP A 175 -1.86 23.23 4.90
N GLU A 176 -0.92 24.09 4.48
CA GLU A 176 -0.93 25.54 4.73
C GLU A 176 -1.81 26.35 3.75
N SER A 177 -2.32 25.73 2.68
CA SER A 177 -3.18 26.36 1.67
C SER A 177 -4.70 26.18 1.93
N GLY A 178 -5.10 26.10 3.20
CA GLY A 178 -6.51 26.05 3.62
C GLY A 178 -7.29 27.34 3.24
N PRO A 179 -8.62 27.25 3.07
CA PRO A 179 -9.39 28.30 2.41
C PRO A 179 -9.32 29.62 3.18
N ASN A 180 -8.95 30.66 2.43
CA ASN A 180 -8.97 32.06 2.80
C ASN A 180 -10.27 32.36 3.58
N LYS A 181 -10.14 32.71 4.86
CA LYS A 181 -11.28 33.18 5.67
C LYS A 181 -11.80 34.44 5.01
N ALA A 182 -12.92 34.32 4.29
CA ALA A 182 -13.67 35.46 3.82
C ALA A 182 -14.03 36.32 5.04
N CYS A 183 -13.44 37.52 5.08
CA CYS A 183 -13.93 38.62 5.90
C CYS A 183 -15.41 38.85 5.56
N TYR A 184 -16.29 38.63 6.54
CA TYR A 184 -17.60 39.23 6.53
C TYR A 184 -17.44 40.69 6.98
N THR A 185 -17.73 41.62 6.08
CA THR A 185 -18.09 43.01 6.37
C THR A 185 -19.46 43.09 7.00
#